data_AF-A0A8S3UGC3-F1
#
_entry.id   AF-A0A8S3UGC3-F1
#
_cell.length_a   1.000
_cell.length_b   1.000
_cell.length_c   1.000
_cell.angle_alpha   90.00
_cell.angle_beta   90.00
_cell.angle_gamma   90.00
#
_symmetry.space_group_name_H-M   'P 1'
#
loop_
_entity.id
_entity.type
_entity.pdbx_description
1 polymer ?
#
loop_
_entity_poly.entity_id
_entity_poly.type
_entity_poly.pdbx_seq_one_letter_code
_entity_poly.pdbx_strand_id
1 'polypeptide(L)'
;MQEKKKGEPSHETSAYERSAEEIICLDMLKEEIMHSSNYIARANTVSKNCIYSFFCVFLLYFNCIVGTIIKDIFALNVKAYDDTYEDEKSLHISKVEALIHCSMECLNQNRCVSYFYNGVSNTCILHEDPFTYTIRSQSGAGWKFYITIITDSGRCKPDFFYYRYLDLCYKFGVAINATDSTITTICSEPNEDLVRVDSEERQSYIETITADIGLVYKIAICIQGTSMLNSSHQWTFNDGTRMPYSKWAKGQPDANGTFIRMFRSYKYKWYSLVDDNMCSYICEYKYNDSI
;
A
#
# COMPACT_ATOMS: atom_id res chain seq x y z
N MET A 1 -8.46 25.95 48.05
CA MET A 1 -9.72 25.18 47.94
C MET A 1 -10.41 25.65 46.67
N GLN A 2 -10.18 24.95 45.55
CA GLN A 2 -10.92 25.10 44.30
C GLN A 2 -10.69 23.84 43.46
N GLU A 3 -11.78 23.14 43.15
CA GLU A 3 -11.87 21.92 42.35
C GLU A 3 -11.57 22.20 40.87
N LYS A 4 -10.93 21.25 40.18
CA LYS A 4 -10.98 21.17 38.71
C LYS A 4 -11.37 19.76 38.28
N LYS A 5 -12.54 19.68 37.64
CA LYS A 5 -13.17 18.50 37.06
C LYS A 5 -12.29 17.89 35.95
N LYS A 6 -12.21 16.56 35.97
CA LYS A 6 -11.57 15.70 34.97
C LYS A 6 -12.57 15.50 33.82
N GLY A 7 -12.21 15.94 32.62
CA GLY A 7 -12.97 15.69 31.40
C GLY A 7 -12.49 14.41 30.74
N GLU A 8 -13.43 13.52 30.46
CA GLU A 8 -13.28 12.25 29.75
C GLU A 8 -13.47 12.51 28.24
N PRO A 9 -12.68 11.95 27.32
CA PRO A 9 -12.97 12.03 25.90
C PRO A 9 -13.85 10.86 25.43
N SER A 10 -14.88 11.23 24.69
CA SER A 10 -15.91 10.40 24.06
C SER A 10 -15.35 9.44 23.00
N HIS A 11 -15.68 8.16 23.16
CA HIS A 11 -15.61 7.12 22.13
C HIS A 11 -16.75 7.34 21.11
N GLU A 12 -16.46 7.86 19.92
CA GLU A 12 -17.47 8.02 18.86
C GLU A 12 -16.93 7.71 17.44
N THR A 13 -15.95 6.81 17.32
CA THR A 13 -15.36 6.42 16.01
C THR A 13 -15.83 5.06 15.45
N SER A 14 -16.58 4.24 16.19
CA SER A 14 -16.90 2.87 15.72
C SER A 14 -18.15 2.74 14.82
N ALA A 15 -18.92 3.81 14.63
CA ALA A 15 -20.14 3.79 13.82
C ALA A 15 -19.90 4.13 12.34
N TYR A 16 -18.81 4.85 12.02
CA TYR A 16 -18.52 5.27 10.64
C TYR A 16 -17.90 4.13 9.81
N GLU A 17 -17.06 3.29 10.44
CA GLU A 17 -16.38 2.15 9.80
C GLU A 17 -17.37 1.04 9.37
N ARG A 18 -18.41 0.75 10.15
CA ARG A 18 -19.45 -0.21 9.76
C ARG A 18 -20.28 0.22 8.55
N SER A 19 -20.41 1.54 8.32
CA SER A 19 -21.22 2.04 7.19
C SER A 19 -20.52 1.88 5.85
N ALA A 20 -19.18 1.92 5.84
CA ALA A 20 -18.40 1.72 4.62
C ALA A 20 -18.43 0.24 4.17
N GLU A 21 -18.36 -0.69 5.12
CA GLU A 21 -18.41 -2.14 4.86
C GLU A 21 -19.76 -2.59 4.26
N GLU A 22 -20.89 -2.02 4.70
CA GLU A 22 -22.22 -2.35 4.17
C GLU A 22 -22.46 -1.80 2.75
N ILE A 23 -21.93 -0.62 2.43
CA ILE A 23 -22.10 0.02 1.11
C ILE A 23 -21.30 -0.73 0.04
N ILE A 24 -20.11 -1.21 0.37
CA ILE A 24 -19.21 -1.93 -0.56
C ILE A 24 -19.81 -3.27 -1.00
N CYS A 25 -20.46 -3.98 -0.08
CA CYS A 25 -21.13 -5.25 -0.37
C CYS A 25 -22.29 -5.05 -1.36
N LEU A 26 -23.05 -3.95 -1.24
CA LEU A 26 -24.20 -3.66 -2.08
C LEU A 26 -23.86 -3.31 -3.53
N ASP A 27 -22.76 -2.60 -3.78
CA ASP A 27 -22.41 -2.20 -5.15
C ASP A 27 -21.78 -3.33 -5.96
N MET A 28 -21.02 -4.22 -5.31
CA MET A 28 -20.51 -5.45 -5.96
C MET A 28 -21.61 -6.46 -6.24
N LEU A 29 -22.55 -6.65 -5.30
CA LEU A 29 -23.74 -7.49 -5.53
C LEU A 29 -24.63 -6.95 -6.66
N LYS A 30 -24.75 -5.62 -6.82
CA LYS A 30 -25.54 -5.03 -7.91
C LYS A 30 -24.96 -5.33 -9.29
N GLU A 31 -23.64 -5.31 -9.46
CA GLU A 31 -23.01 -5.64 -10.75
C GLU A 31 -23.16 -7.14 -11.09
N GLU A 32 -23.03 -8.05 -10.11
CA GLU A 32 -23.28 -9.48 -10.30
C GLU A 32 -24.77 -9.82 -10.50
N ILE A 33 -25.69 -9.13 -9.82
CA ILE A 33 -27.14 -9.28 -10.02
C ILE A 33 -27.54 -8.76 -11.42
N MET A 34 -26.92 -7.68 -11.91
CA MET A 34 -27.16 -7.21 -13.27
C MET A 34 -26.66 -8.20 -14.33
N HIS A 35 -25.49 -8.81 -14.15
CA HIS A 35 -24.97 -9.83 -15.08
C HIS A 35 -25.73 -11.16 -15.01
N SER A 36 -26.19 -11.58 -13.83
CA SER A 36 -26.98 -12.81 -13.64
C SER A 36 -28.45 -12.69 -14.03
N SER A 37 -29.00 -11.48 -14.13
CA SER A 37 -30.37 -11.24 -14.62
C SER A 37 -30.60 -11.76 -16.06
N ASN A 38 -29.54 -11.80 -16.88
CA ASN A 38 -29.57 -12.39 -18.22
C ASN A 38 -29.56 -13.94 -18.22
N TYR A 39 -29.15 -14.57 -17.12
CA TYR A 39 -29.19 -16.03 -16.96
C TYR A 39 -30.53 -16.53 -16.42
N ILE A 40 -31.20 -15.76 -15.57
CA ILE A 40 -32.47 -16.16 -14.91
C ILE A 40 -33.66 -16.11 -15.89
N ALA A 41 -33.62 -15.26 -16.93
CA ALA A 41 -34.70 -15.18 -17.92
C ALA A 41 -34.87 -16.44 -18.80
N ARG A 42 -33.90 -17.37 -18.79
CA ARG A 42 -33.97 -18.65 -19.54
C ARG A 42 -34.35 -19.87 -18.70
N ALA A 43 -34.55 -19.73 -17.38
CA ALA A 43 -34.80 -20.87 -16.48
C ALA A 43 -36.29 -21.12 -16.18
N ASN A 44 -37.21 -20.34 -16.73
CA ASN A 44 -38.66 -20.49 -16.49
C ASN A 44 -39.31 -21.46 -17.49
N THR A 45 -38.95 -22.74 -17.40
CA THR A 45 -39.84 -23.88 -17.70
C THR A 45 -39.08 -25.17 -17.39
N VAL A 46 -39.36 -25.78 -16.23
CA VAL A 46 -39.49 -27.23 -16.01
C VAL A 46 -39.65 -27.47 -14.49
N SER A 47 -40.77 -28.07 -14.13
CA SER A 47 -41.10 -28.45 -12.75
C SER A 47 -40.45 -29.78 -12.35
N LYS A 48 -40.26 -29.94 -11.04
CA LYS A 48 -40.11 -31.19 -10.27
C LYS A 48 -38.76 -31.89 -10.36
N ASN A 49 -37.97 -31.78 -9.29
CA ASN A 49 -37.38 -32.93 -8.57
C ASN A 49 -36.60 -32.44 -7.33
N CYS A 50 -36.94 -32.97 -6.14
CA CYS A 50 -36.31 -32.63 -4.84
C CYS A 50 -34.79 -32.83 -4.77
N ILE A 51 -34.17 -33.48 -5.75
CA ILE A 51 -32.71 -33.65 -5.86
C ILE A 51 -32.02 -32.31 -6.22
N TYR A 52 -32.73 -31.40 -6.90
CA TYR A 52 -32.23 -30.05 -7.17
C TYR A 52 -32.17 -29.18 -5.92
N SER A 53 -32.87 -29.52 -4.84
CA SER A 53 -32.84 -28.73 -3.60
C SER A 53 -31.48 -28.86 -2.90
N PHE A 54 -30.95 -30.08 -2.77
CA PHE A 54 -29.62 -30.29 -2.17
C PHE A 54 -28.50 -29.76 -3.06
N PHE A 55 -28.61 -29.91 -4.39
CA PHE A 55 -27.60 -29.37 -5.31
C PHE A 55 -27.65 -27.84 -5.37
N CYS A 56 -28.83 -27.21 -5.31
CA CYS A 56 -28.94 -25.76 -5.20
C CYS A 56 -28.44 -25.25 -3.85
N VAL A 57 -28.74 -25.93 -2.74
CA VAL A 57 -28.21 -25.54 -1.42
C VAL A 57 -26.69 -25.73 -1.38
N PHE A 58 -26.15 -26.80 -1.97
CA PHE A 58 -24.71 -27.01 -2.06
C PHE A 58 -24.04 -26.00 -3.00
N LEU A 59 -24.64 -25.67 -4.14
CA LEU A 59 -24.15 -24.61 -5.02
C LEU A 59 -24.26 -23.24 -4.36
N LEU A 60 -25.33 -22.93 -3.63
CA LEU A 60 -25.46 -21.68 -2.89
C LEU A 60 -24.47 -21.63 -1.72
N TYR A 61 -24.25 -22.74 -1.02
CA TYR A 61 -23.28 -22.84 0.05
C TYR A 61 -21.84 -22.80 -0.47
N PHE A 62 -21.56 -23.42 -1.62
CA PHE A 62 -20.25 -23.37 -2.29
C PHE A 62 -20.01 -21.98 -2.86
N ASN A 63 -20.99 -21.33 -3.48
CA ASN A 63 -20.88 -19.92 -3.90
C ASN A 63 -20.79 -18.96 -2.71
N CYS A 64 -21.41 -19.29 -1.57
CA CYS A 64 -21.29 -18.48 -0.35
C CYS A 64 -19.93 -18.68 0.34
N ILE A 65 -19.41 -19.92 0.39
CA ILE A 65 -18.07 -20.24 0.89
C ILE A 65 -17.00 -19.65 -0.02
N VAL A 66 -17.10 -19.87 -1.33
CA VAL A 66 -16.23 -19.26 -2.33
C VAL A 66 -16.33 -17.75 -2.22
N GLY A 67 -17.53 -17.19 -2.10
CA GLY A 67 -17.78 -15.78 -1.84
C GLY A 67 -17.11 -15.26 -0.55
N THR A 68 -17.10 -16.04 0.54
CA THR A 68 -16.39 -15.68 1.79
C THR A 68 -14.87 -15.84 1.70
N ILE A 69 -14.35 -16.84 0.99
CA ILE A 69 -12.89 -16.95 0.72
C ILE A 69 -12.44 -15.78 -0.16
N ILE A 70 -13.32 -15.37 -1.06
CA ILE A 70 -13.13 -14.24 -1.95
C ILE A 70 -13.18 -12.89 -1.18
N LYS A 71 -13.87 -12.80 -0.02
CA LYS A 71 -13.88 -11.59 0.84
C LYS A 71 -12.52 -11.20 1.38
N ASP A 72 -11.63 -12.16 1.60
CA ASP A 72 -10.29 -11.91 2.15
C ASP A 72 -9.29 -11.42 1.08
N ILE A 73 -9.73 -11.26 -0.17
CA ILE A 73 -8.85 -11.03 -1.33
C ILE A 73 -9.22 -9.75 -2.12
N PHE A 74 -10.22 -8.99 -1.66
CA PHE A 74 -10.70 -7.87 -2.45
C PHE A 74 -10.00 -6.55 -2.16
N ALA A 75 -9.47 -5.96 -3.24
CA ALA A 75 -9.08 -4.57 -3.31
C ALA A 75 -10.22 -3.69 -2.76
N LEU A 76 -9.94 -2.84 -1.77
CA LEU A 76 -10.88 -1.79 -1.43
C LEU A 76 -10.88 -0.78 -2.58
N ASN A 77 -12.08 -0.32 -2.93
CA ASN A 77 -12.23 0.94 -3.64
C ASN A 77 -11.76 2.04 -2.68
N VAL A 78 -10.46 2.33 -2.69
CA VAL A 78 -9.91 3.47 -1.99
C VAL A 78 -10.39 4.68 -2.76
N LYS A 79 -11.41 5.37 -2.22
CA LYS A 79 -12.05 6.59 -2.75
C LYS A 79 -11.54 6.91 -4.15
N ALA A 80 -12.26 6.41 -5.16
CA ALA A 80 -12.01 6.74 -6.56
C ALA A 80 -11.59 8.22 -6.66
N TYR A 81 -10.30 8.44 -6.89
CA TYR A 81 -9.88 9.68 -7.50
C TYR A 81 -10.35 9.53 -8.94
N ASP A 82 -11.64 9.82 -9.15
CA ASP A 82 -12.32 9.68 -10.43
C ASP A 82 -11.45 10.31 -11.51
N ASP A 83 -11.28 9.57 -12.60
CA ASP A 83 -10.66 10.03 -13.82
C ASP A 83 -9.19 10.48 -13.63
N THR A 84 -8.27 9.57 -13.32
CA THR A 84 -6.81 9.83 -13.44
C THR A 84 -6.07 8.59 -13.94
N TYR A 85 -5.15 8.70 -14.91
CA TYR A 85 -4.32 7.58 -15.41
C TYR A 85 -2.96 8.06 -15.96
N GLU A 86 -1.88 7.32 -15.71
CA GLU A 86 -0.54 7.56 -16.30
C GLU A 86 0.12 6.25 -16.81
N ASP A 87 0.71 6.31 -18.00
CA ASP A 87 1.18 5.14 -18.76
C ASP A 87 2.66 4.76 -18.51
N GLU A 88 3.48 5.69 -18.00
CA GLU A 88 4.96 5.57 -18.06
C GLU A 88 5.58 4.56 -17.07
N LYS A 89 4.81 4.00 -16.14
CA LYS A 89 5.27 2.99 -15.17
C LYS A 89 4.27 1.86 -14.95
N SER A 90 3.58 1.46 -16.02
CA SER A 90 2.76 0.26 -15.97
C SER A 90 3.65 -0.99 -15.88
N LEU A 91 3.31 -1.89 -14.97
CA LEU A 91 3.86 -3.25 -14.94
C LEU A 91 3.31 -4.07 -16.11
N HIS A 92 2.01 -3.91 -16.35
CA HIS A 92 1.27 -4.69 -17.34
C HIS A 92 0.03 -3.93 -17.78
N ILE A 93 -0.29 -4.01 -19.06
CA ILE A 93 -1.53 -3.48 -19.66
C ILE A 93 -2.23 -4.64 -20.36
N SER A 94 -3.50 -4.84 -20.06
CA SER A 94 -4.31 -5.94 -20.59
C SER A 94 -5.74 -5.50 -20.91
N LYS A 95 -6.45 -6.35 -21.66
CA LYS A 95 -7.89 -6.25 -21.88
C LYS A 95 -8.58 -7.32 -21.05
N VAL A 96 -9.48 -6.89 -20.17
CA VAL A 96 -10.19 -7.80 -19.26
C VAL A 96 -11.68 -7.52 -19.26
N GLU A 97 -12.47 -8.59 -19.25
CA GLU A 97 -13.94 -8.49 -19.39
C GLU A 97 -14.65 -7.84 -18.19
N ALA A 98 -14.00 -7.86 -17.02
CA ALA A 98 -14.57 -7.34 -15.79
C ALA A 98 -13.47 -6.90 -14.82
N LEU A 99 -13.85 -6.03 -13.86
CA LEU A 99 -12.97 -5.55 -12.79
C LEU A 99 -12.27 -6.69 -12.05
N ILE A 100 -13.01 -7.76 -11.74
CA ILE A 100 -12.49 -8.92 -11.00
C ILE A 100 -11.30 -9.59 -11.69
N HIS A 101 -11.30 -9.62 -13.03
CA HIS A 101 -10.19 -10.18 -13.79
C HIS A 101 -8.93 -9.30 -13.63
N CYS A 102 -9.08 -7.97 -13.60
CA CYS A 102 -7.97 -7.06 -13.33
C CYS A 102 -7.37 -7.28 -11.92
N SER A 103 -8.25 -7.44 -10.92
CA SER A 103 -7.83 -7.76 -9.55
C SER A 103 -7.03 -9.06 -9.49
N MET A 104 -7.52 -10.11 -10.15
CA MET A 104 -6.83 -11.41 -10.21
C MET A 104 -5.48 -11.33 -10.93
N GLU A 105 -5.38 -10.56 -12.02
CA GLU A 105 -4.11 -10.34 -12.70
C GLU A 105 -3.10 -9.65 -11.77
N CYS A 106 -3.51 -8.63 -11.02
CA CYS A 106 -2.66 -8.00 -10.02
C CYS A 106 -2.25 -8.98 -8.91
N LEU A 107 -3.18 -9.78 -8.40
CA LEU A 107 -2.89 -10.77 -7.38
C LEU A 107 -1.93 -11.87 -7.88
N ASN A 108 -1.96 -12.20 -9.16
CA ASN A 108 -1.02 -13.15 -9.77
C ASN A 108 0.38 -12.53 -10.03
N GLN A 109 0.52 -11.21 -9.92
CA GLN A 109 1.81 -10.52 -10.02
C GLN A 109 2.28 -10.06 -8.65
N ASN A 110 3.30 -10.73 -8.10
CA ASN A 110 3.86 -10.39 -6.78
C ASN A 110 4.38 -8.94 -6.66
N ARG A 111 4.69 -8.28 -7.76
CA ARG A 111 5.11 -6.87 -7.81
C ARG A 111 3.93 -5.89 -7.91
N CYS A 112 2.72 -6.36 -8.20
CA CYS A 112 1.56 -5.47 -8.32
C CYS A 112 1.02 -5.09 -6.93
N VAL A 113 0.82 -3.78 -6.74
CA VAL A 113 0.32 -3.13 -5.52
C VAL A 113 -0.99 -2.39 -5.79
N SER A 114 -1.16 -1.88 -7.00
CA SER A 114 -2.37 -1.15 -7.40
C SER A 114 -2.66 -1.36 -8.88
N TYR A 115 -3.86 -0.98 -9.30
CA TYR A 115 -4.25 -1.05 -10.70
C TYR A 115 -5.34 -0.04 -11.05
N PHE A 116 -5.37 0.37 -12.32
CA PHE A 116 -6.46 1.10 -12.92
C PHE A 116 -7.31 0.17 -13.78
N TYR A 117 -8.63 0.33 -13.71
CA TYR A 117 -9.56 -0.37 -14.57
C TYR A 117 -10.49 0.63 -15.27
N ASN A 118 -10.56 0.55 -16.59
CA ASN A 118 -11.50 1.32 -17.39
C ASN A 118 -12.68 0.43 -17.81
N GLY A 119 -13.86 0.65 -17.22
CA GLY A 119 -15.06 -0.13 -17.51
C GLY A 119 -15.70 0.12 -18.88
N VAL A 120 -15.30 1.19 -19.58
CA VAL A 120 -15.81 1.51 -20.93
C VAL A 120 -15.01 0.77 -22.00
N SER A 121 -13.69 0.74 -21.82
CA SER A 121 -12.76 0.14 -22.78
C SER A 121 -12.29 -1.25 -22.38
N ASN A 122 -12.68 -1.75 -21.20
CA ASN A 122 -12.24 -3.02 -20.64
C ASN A 122 -10.71 -3.10 -20.51
N THR A 123 -10.06 -1.98 -20.18
CA THR A 123 -8.60 -1.90 -20.06
C THR A 123 -8.20 -2.01 -18.60
N CYS A 124 -7.24 -2.89 -18.31
CA CYS A 124 -6.67 -3.08 -16.99
C CYS A 124 -5.18 -2.73 -17.03
N ILE A 125 -4.72 -1.98 -16.02
CA ILE A 125 -3.34 -1.50 -15.98
C ILE A 125 -2.80 -1.66 -14.57
N LEU A 126 -1.78 -2.49 -14.44
CA LEU A 126 -1.18 -2.89 -13.18
C LEU A 126 0.02 -2.02 -12.86
N HIS A 127 0.23 -1.74 -11.58
CA HIS A 127 1.33 -0.90 -11.11
C HIS A 127 1.99 -1.44 -9.84
N GLU A 128 3.25 -1.07 -9.68
CA GLU A 128 4.10 -1.49 -8.56
C GLU A 128 4.00 -0.56 -7.34
N ASP A 129 3.40 0.61 -7.49
CA ASP A 129 3.26 1.58 -6.42
C ASP A 129 1.78 1.86 -6.10
N PRO A 130 1.46 2.37 -4.90
CA PRO A 130 0.09 2.62 -4.46
C PRO A 130 -0.50 3.98 -4.89
N PHE A 131 0.18 4.80 -5.70
CA PHE A 131 -0.24 6.16 -6.12
C PHE A 131 -0.84 7.02 -5.00
N THR A 132 -0.06 7.32 -3.98
CA THR A 132 -0.58 8.03 -2.80
C THR A 132 -0.64 9.55 -2.95
N TYR A 133 -0.22 10.08 -4.10
CA TYR A 133 -0.24 11.51 -4.40
C TYR A 133 -0.85 11.78 -5.78
N THR A 134 -1.70 12.80 -5.85
CA THR A 134 -2.60 13.12 -6.99
C THR A 134 -1.93 13.84 -8.18
N ILE A 135 -0.62 13.72 -8.34
CA ILE A 135 0.15 14.74 -9.06
C ILE A 135 0.09 14.55 -10.59
N ARG A 136 -0.34 13.38 -11.04
CA ARG A 136 -0.20 12.97 -12.45
C ARG A 136 -1.52 12.50 -13.02
N SER A 137 -2.46 13.43 -12.95
CA SER A 137 -3.87 13.26 -13.28
C SER A 137 -4.09 13.66 -14.74
N GLN A 138 -4.37 12.68 -15.61
CA GLN A 138 -5.17 12.90 -16.81
C GLN A 138 -6.53 12.28 -16.61
N SER A 139 -7.57 13.11 -16.64
CA SER A 139 -8.95 12.67 -16.52
C SER A 139 -9.52 12.13 -17.81
N GLY A 140 -10.07 10.91 -17.72
CA GLY A 140 -10.78 10.23 -18.78
C GLY A 140 -11.93 9.41 -18.21
N ALA A 141 -13.10 9.53 -18.83
CA ALA A 141 -14.30 8.86 -18.37
C ALA A 141 -14.11 7.34 -18.25
N GLY A 142 -14.59 6.78 -17.13
CA GLY A 142 -14.69 5.35 -16.90
C GLY A 142 -13.45 4.70 -16.26
N TRP A 143 -12.39 5.47 -15.99
CA TRP A 143 -11.24 5.00 -15.22
C TRP A 143 -11.53 4.99 -13.72
N LYS A 144 -11.23 3.87 -13.06
CA LYS A 144 -11.26 3.73 -11.60
C LYS A 144 -9.94 3.16 -11.11
N PHE A 145 -9.47 3.65 -9.96
CA PHE A 145 -8.24 3.22 -9.31
C PHE A 145 -8.53 2.29 -8.14
N TYR A 146 -7.66 1.29 -7.95
CA TYR A 146 -7.79 0.29 -6.90
C TYR A 146 -6.42 -0.03 -6.31
N ILE A 147 -6.35 -0.15 -4.99
CA ILE A 147 -5.17 -0.64 -4.29
C ILE A 147 -5.47 -2.06 -3.85
N THR A 148 -4.55 -3.00 -4.11
CA THR A 148 -4.70 -4.34 -3.56
C THR A 148 -4.44 -4.28 -2.07
N ILE A 149 -5.50 -4.41 -1.29
CA ILE A 149 -5.36 -4.64 0.13
C ILE A 149 -5.29 -6.14 0.27
N ILE A 150 -4.05 -6.61 0.30
CA ILE A 150 -3.79 -7.96 0.71
C ILE A 150 -3.81 -7.89 2.23
N THR A 151 -5.00 -8.06 2.82
CA THR A 151 -5.15 -8.43 4.22
C THR A 151 -4.61 -9.85 4.38
N ASP A 152 -3.33 -10.07 4.06
CA ASP A 152 -2.72 -11.37 4.28
C ASP A 152 -2.59 -11.50 5.80
N SER A 153 -3.58 -12.12 6.43
CA SER A 153 -3.47 -12.74 7.76
C SER A 153 -3.01 -11.85 8.94
N GLY A 154 -2.97 -10.52 8.81
CA GLY A 154 -2.42 -9.63 9.85
C GLY A 154 -0.91 -9.41 9.78
N ARG A 155 -0.26 -9.65 8.63
CA ARG A 155 1.18 -9.37 8.45
C ARG A 155 1.54 -7.89 8.55
N CYS A 156 0.67 -6.99 8.07
CA CYS A 156 0.86 -5.56 8.20
C CYS A 156 -0.17 -4.95 9.16
N LYS A 157 0.27 -3.94 9.92
CA LYS A 157 -0.59 -3.09 10.75
C LYS A 157 -1.56 -2.27 9.86
N PRO A 158 -2.74 -1.86 10.37
CA PRO A 158 -3.56 -0.86 9.68
C PRO A 158 -2.72 0.36 9.24
N ASP A 159 -3.09 0.95 8.11
CA ASP A 159 -2.41 2.08 7.45
C ASP A 159 -1.04 1.78 6.81
N PHE A 160 -0.60 0.52 6.80
CA PHE A 160 0.59 0.08 6.06
C PHE A 160 0.20 -0.56 4.72
N PHE A 161 0.96 -0.23 3.68
CA PHE A 161 0.93 -0.93 2.40
C PHE A 161 1.80 -2.17 2.49
N TYR A 162 1.33 -3.27 1.89
CA TYR A 162 2.11 -4.49 1.76
C TYR A 162 2.65 -4.66 0.35
N TYR A 163 3.97 -4.79 0.24
CA TYR A 163 4.65 -5.11 -1.01
C TYR A 163 5.22 -6.53 -0.96
N ARG A 164 4.47 -7.46 -1.56
CA ARG A 164 4.73 -8.90 -1.52
C ARG A 164 6.10 -9.30 -2.02
N TYR A 165 6.59 -8.66 -3.09
CA TYR A 165 7.86 -9.05 -3.71
C TYR A 165 9.06 -8.93 -2.75
N LEU A 166 9.04 -7.96 -1.84
CA LEU A 166 10.09 -7.75 -0.84
C LEU A 166 9.64 -8.08 0.60
N ASP A 167 8.45 -8.64 0.75
CA ASP A 167 7.81 -8.87 2.05
C ASP A 167 7.86 -7.61 2.95
N LEU A 168 7.52 -6.45 2.36
CA LEU A 168 7.69 -5.14 2.98
C LEU A 168 6.34 -4.54 3.35
N CYS A 169 6.09 -4.39 4.64
CA CYS A 169 5.03 -3.52 5.16
C CYS A 169 5.59 -2.10 5.33
N TYR A 170 4.99 -1.09 4.70
CA TYR A 170 5.47 0.29 4.83
C TYR A 170 4.35 1.32 4.86
N LYS A 171 4.60 2.43 5.54
CA LYS A 171 3.83 3.68 5.43
C LYS A 171 4.78 4.82 5.13
N PHE A 172 4.35 5.78 4.34
CA PHE A 172 5.15 6.98 4.06
C PHE A 172 4.49 8.20 4.69
N GLY A 173 5.30 9.21 4.98
CA GLY A 173 4.81 10.50 5.44
C GLY A 173 5.73 11.62 4.99
N VAL A 174 5.17 12.83 4.91
CA VAL A 174 5.91 14.06 4.65
C VAL A 174 5.96 14.84 5.95
N ALA A 175 7.17 15.01 6.51
CA ALA A 175 7.36 15.84 7.69
C ALA A 175 7.93 17.20 7.28
N ILE A 176 7.09 18.23 7.35
CA ILE A 176 7.52 19.60 7.15
C ILE A 176 8.04 20.10 8.50
N ASN A 177 9.32 20.45 8.59
CA ASN A 177 10.02 20.95 9.79
C ASN A 177 10.28 19.92 10.92
N ALA A 178 10.47 18.64 10.58
CA ALA A 178 10.98 17.65 11.54
C ALA A 178 12.50 17.46 11.39
N THR A 179 13.17 17.27 12.53
CA THR A 179 14.57 16.82 12.62
C THR A 179 14.68 15.33 12.32
N ASP A 180 15.86 14.81 11.97
CA ASP A 180 16.07 13.38 11.77
C ASP A 180 15.77 12.57 13.04
N SER A 181 16.09 13.15 14.21
CA SER A 181 15.75 12.59 15.53
C SER A 181 14.24 12.47 15.75
N THR A 182 13.46 13.48 15.33
CA THR A 182 11.99 13.44 15.37
C THR A 182 11.46 12.37 14.43
N ILE A 183 12.00 12.29 13.22
CA ILE A 183 11.61 11.30 12.22
C ILE A 183 11.88 9.87 12.68
N THR A 184 13.05 9.64 13.29
CA THR A 184 13.38 8.34 13.90
C THR A 184 12.32 7.98 14.95
N THR A 185 11.91 8.95 15.76
CA THR A 185 10.87 8.75 16.79
C THR A 185 9.50 8.42 16.18
N ILE A 186 9.12 9.05 15.05
CA ILE A 186 7.86 8.75 14.34
C ILE A 186 7.80 7.28 13.89
N CYS A 187 8.93 6.71 13.48
CA CYS A 187 9.03 5.31 13.10
C CYS A 187 9.49 4.39 14.25
N SER A 188 9.46 4.82 15.51
CA SER A 188 9.92 4.03 16.67
C SER A 188 8.78 3.34 17.44
N GLU A 189 7.61 3.16 16.81
CA GLU A 189 6.55 2.32 17.36
C GLU A 189 7.01 0.85 17.46
N PRO A 190 6.41 0.00 18.32
CA PRO A 190 6.80 -1.40 18.43
C PRO A 190 6.78 -2.12 17.07
N ASN A 191 7.91 -2.75 16.74
CA ASN A 191 8.17 -3.43 15.47
C ASN A 191 8.16 -2.52 14.22
N GLU A 192 8.17 -1.21 14.39
CA GLU A 192 8.39 -0.25 13.32
C GLU A 192 9.85 0.25 13.37
N ASP A 193 10.37 0.63 12.20
CA ASP A 193 11.63 1.37 12.09
C ASP A 193 11.60 2.25 10.84
N LEU A 194 12.56 3.17 10.70
CA LEU A 194 12.80 3.79 9.40
C LEU A 194 13.12 2.73 8.35
N VAL A 195 12.75 3.01 7.10
CA VAL A 195 12.91 2.03 6.03
C VAL A 195 14.37 1.62 5.87
N ARG A 196 14.57 0.31 5.85
CA ARG A 196 15.86 -0.33 5.64
C ARG A 196 16.12 -0.48 4.16
N VAL A 197 17.28 -0.02 3.70
CA VAL A 197 17.74 -0.23 2.33
C VAL A 197 19.02 -1.06 2.36
N ASP A 198 18.87 -2.37 2.27
CA ASP A 198 19.96 -3.35 2.37
C ASP A 198 20.19 -4.16 1.08
N SER A 199 19.50 -3.81 0.00
CA SER A 199 19.71 -4.40 -1.32
C SER A 199 19.42 -3.41 -2.45
N GLU A 200 19.85 -3.74 -3.66
CA GLU A 200 19.56 -2.95 -4.87
C GLU A 200 18.06 -2.98 -5.20
N GLU A 201 17.39 -4.11 -4.95
CA GLU A 201 15.96 -4.29 -5.17
C GLU A 201 15.14 -3.39 -4.22
N ARG A 202 15.49 -3.37 -2.92
CA ARG A 202 14.88 -2.43 -1.97
C ARG A 202 15.12 -1.00 -2.38
N GLN A 203 16.36 -0.64 -2.75
CA GLN A 203 16.66 0.70 -3.25
C GLN A 203 15.75 1.07 -4.42
N SER A 204 15.70 0.24 -5.46
CA SER A 204 14.89 0.49 -6.66
C SER A 204 13.41 0.68 -6.32
N TYR A 205 12.87 -0.14 -5.42
CA TYR A 205 11.49 -0.02 -4.99
C TYR A 205 11.21 1.29 -4.25
N ILE A 206 12.08 1.68 -3.31
CA ILE A 206 11.93 2.95 -2.59
C ILE A 206 12.01 4.15 -3.56
N GLU A 207 12.88 4.09 -4.58
CA GLU A 207 12.93 5.11 -5.64
C GLU A 207 11.60 5.20 -6.41
N THR A 208 10.96 4.07 -6.69
CA THR A 208 9.66 4.02 -7.37
C THR A 208 8.58 4.70 -6.55
N ILE A 209 8.38 4.28 -5.29
CA ILE A 209 7.28 4.80 -4.45
C ILE A 209 7.49 6.23 -3.95
N THR A 210 8.73 6.74 -4.01
CA THR A 210 9.06 8.13 -3.63
C THR A 210 9.26 9.05 -4.83
N ALA A 211 9.10 8.54 -6.05
CA ALA A 211 9.26 9.30 -7.28
C ALA A 211 8.46 10.60 -7.22
N ASP A 212 7.19 10.53 -6.88
CA ASP A 212 6.29 11.68 -6.95
C ASP A 212 6.47 12.65 -5.78
N ILE A 213 6.83 12.14 -4.60
CA ILE A 213 7.24 12.97 -3.46
C ILE A 213 8.44 13.84 -3.84
N GLY A 214 9.46 13.22 -4.44
CA GLY A 214 10.66 13.91 -4.88
C GLY A 214 10.41 14.97 -5.96
N LEU A 215 9.35 14.80 -6.77
CA LEU A 215 8.94 15.81 -7.76
C LEU A 215 8.22 16.99 -7.12
N VAL A 216 7.27 16.72 -6.24
CA VAL A 216 6.38 17.78 -5.71
C VAL A 216 7.02 18.56 -4.61
N TYR A 217 7.54 17.86 -3.61
CA TYR A 217 8.04 18.54 -2.44
C TYR A 217 9.51 18.92 -2.58
N LYS A 218 10.25 18.26 -3.50
CA LYS A 218 11.71 18.41 -3.62
C LYS A 218 12.41 18.18 -2.27
N ILE A 219 11.86 17.29 -1.45
CA ILE A 219 12.38 16.93 -0.12
C ILE A 219 13.13 15.60 -0.24
N ALA A 220 14.18 15.45 0.57
CA ALA A 220 14.92 14.21 0.72
C ALA A 220 14.12 13.13 1.46
N ILE A 221 14.51 11.88 1.34
CA ILE A 221 13.91 10.76 2.06
C ILE A 221 14.92 10.28 3.09
N CYS A 222 14.50 10.26 4.36
CA CYS A 222 15.26 9.64 5.44
C CYS A 222 15.17 8.12 5.33
N ILE A 223 16.32 7.46 5.43
CA ILE A 223 16.43 6.00 5.48
C ILE A 223 17.20 5.59 6.72
N GLN A 224 17.02 4.35 7.14
CA GLN A 224 17.66 3.82 8.33
C GLN A 224 19.19 3.79 8.17
N GLY A 225 19.90 4.15 9.24
CA GLY A 225 21.34 3.98 9.35
C GLY A 225 21.96 4.96 10.33
N THR A 226 22.93 4.48 11.11
CA THR A 226 23.69 5.31 12.05
C THR A 226 25.19 5.03 11.90
N SER A 227 25.98 6.09 11.99
CA SER A 227 27.44 6.01 11.97
C SER A 227 27.98 5.57 13.33
N MET A 228 28.80 4.52 13.36
CA MET A 228 29.55 4.16 14.57
C MET A 228 30.71 5.15 14.77
N LEU A 229 30.49 6.15 15.65
CA LEU A 229 31.42 7.24 15.95
C LEU A 229 32.85 6.78 16.35
N ASN A 230 33.02 5.53 16.78
CA ASN A 230 34.26 5.05 17.39
C ASN A 230 35.08 4.07 16.52
N SER A 231 34.63 3.72 15.31
CA SER A 231 35.39 2.79 14.46
C SER A 231 35.07 2.93 12.96
N SER A 232 36.03 3.47 12.21
CA SER A 232 36.17 3.29 10.75
C SER A 232 35.03 3.78 9.85
N HIS A 233 34.18 4.73 10.28
CA HIS A 233 33.02 5.20 9.49
C HIS A 233 32.11 4.06 9.02
N GLN A 234 31.96 3.02 9.84
CA GLN A 234 31.06 1.92 9.54
C GLN A 234 29.63 2.32 9.86
N TRP A 235 28.74 2.09 8.91
CA TRP A 235 27.31 2.32 9.06
C TRP A 235 26.59 1.02 9.39
N THR A 236 25.69 1.10 10.37
CA THR A 236 24.86 -0.02 10.83
C THR A 236 23.40 0.39 10.79
N PHE A 237 22.52 -0.59 10.66
CA PHE A 237 21.10 -0.42 10.96
C PHE A 237 20.89 -0.29 12.47
N ASN A 238 19.69 0.12 12.90
CA ASN A 238 19.39 0.38 14.31
C ASN A 238 19.41 -0.90 15.17
N ASP A 239 19.26 -2.08 14.53
CA ASP A 239 19.45 -3.39 15.16
C ASP A 239 20.93 -3.79 15.35
N GLY A 240 21.86 -2.92 14.97
CA GLY A 240 23.31 -3.14 15.05
C GLY A 240 23.90 -3.96 13.91
N THR A 241 23.09 -4.48 12.99
CA THR A 241 23.59 -5.21 11.83
C THR A 241 24.31 -4.25 10.86
N ARG A 242 25.39 -4.73 10.25
CA ARG A 242 26.15 -3.94 9.26
C ARG A 242 25.31 -3.75 7.99
N MET A 243 25.44 -2.59 7.35
CA MET A 243 24.81 -2.35 6.05
C MET A 243 25.55 -3.14 4.96
N PRO A 244 24.93 -4.15 4.32
CA PRO A 244 25.59 -4.97 3.29
C PRO A 244 25.60 -4.29 1.92
N TYR A 245 24.72 -3.31 1.74
CA TYR A 245 24.52 -2.55 0.51
C TYR A 245 24.72 -1.06 0.79
N SER A 246 25.27 -0.35 -0.19
CA SER A 246 25.28 1.11 -0.15
C SER A 246 25.21 1.75 -1.53
N LYS A 247 24.55 2.90 -1.60
CA LYS A 247 24.46 3.73 -2.81
C LYS A 247 24.97 5.15 -2.55
N TRP A 248 26.07 5.27 -1.81
CA TRP A 248 26.67 6.56 -1.47
C TRP A 248 26.95 7.44 -2.70
N ALA A 249 26.70 8.73 -2.56
CA ALA A 249 27.15 9.73 -3.51
C ALA A 249 28.68 9.86 -3.46
N LYS A 250 29.26 10.47 -4.50
CA LYS A 250 30.70 10.71 -4.54
C LYS A 250 31.09 11.62 -3.38
N GLY A 251 32.05 11.19 -2.56
CA GLY A 251 32.51 11.94 -1.38
C GLY A 251 31.64 11.76 -0.14
N GLN A 252 30.71 10.81 -0.15
CA GLN A 252 29.90 10.42 1.01
C GLN A 252 30.30 9.02 1.49
N PRO A 253 30.06 8.68 2.77
CA PRO A 253 29.46 9.51 3.83
C PRO A 253 30.37 10.68 4.28
N ASP A 254 29.77 11.77 4.74
CA ASP A 254 30.44 12.84 5.49
C ASP A 254 30.99 12.31 6.83
N ALA A 255 32.17 12.78 7.22
CA ALA A 255 32.87 12.33 8.42
C ALA A 255 32.09 12.64 9.72
N ASN A 256 31.29 13.70 9.73
CA ASN A 256 30.45 14.09 10.87
C ASN A 256 28.99 13.65 10.70
N GLY A 257 28.64 13.03 9.58
CA GLY A 257 27.25 12.64 9.31
C GLY A 257 26.77 11.53 10.24
N THR A 258 25.57 11.72 10.80
CA THR A 258 24.93 10.77 11.73
C THR A 258 23.70 10.09 11.14
N PHE A 259 23.03 10.73 10.18
CA PHE A 259 21.82 10.23 9.52
C PHE A 259 22.03 10.05 8.02
N ILE A 260 21.27 9.14 7.40
CA ILE A 260 21.33 8.86 5.96
C ILE A 260 20.09 9.39 5.27
N ARG A 261 20.30 10.08 4.14
CA ARG A 261 19.23 10.55 3.27
C ARG A 261 19.51 10.22 1.82
N MET A 262 18.45 10.19 1.03
CA MET A 262 18.54 10.15 -0.43
C MET A 262 17.59 11.15 -1.06
N PHE A 263 17.94 11.64 -2.24
CA PHE A 263 17.13 12.66 -2.91
C PHE A 263 17.07 12.43 -4.42
N ARG A 264 15.88 12.62 -5.01
CA ARG A 264 15.61 12.36 -6.44
C ARG A 264 16.57 13.12 -7.36
N SER A 265 16.81 14.40 -7.09
CA SER A 265 17.72 15.23 -7.90
C SER A 265 19.17 14.73 -7.90
N TYR A 266 19.56 13.93 -6.90
CA TYR A 266 20.87 13.25 -6.83
C TYR A 266 20.80 11.80 -7.29
N LYS A 267 19.79 11.44 -8.10
CA LYS A 267 19.55 10.07 -8.58
C LYS A 267 19.47 9.07 -7.42
N TYR A 268 18.86 9.50 -6.31
CA TYR A 268 18.67 8.72 -5.09
C TYR A 268 19.96 8.14 -4.48
N LYS A 269 21.11 8.73 -4.79
CA LYS A 269 22.35 8.41 -4.09
C LYS A 269 22.29 8.91 -2.65
N TRP A 270 22.92 8.17 -1.77
CA TRP A 270 22.91 8.43 -0.33
C TRP A 270 23.92 9.51 0.02
N TYR A 271 23.57 10.33 1.00
CA TYR A 271 24.48 11.26 1.63
C TYR A 271 24.14 11.32 3.11
N SER A 272 25.16 11.59 3.93
CA SER A 272 24.99 11.74 5.37
C SER A 272 25.06 13.20 5.79
N LEU A 273 24.32 13.53 6.83
CA LEU A 273 24.29 14.85 7.45
C LEU A 273 24.27 14.70 8.97
N VAL A 274 24.72 15.75 9.66
CA VAL A 274 24.37 15.98 11.07
C VAL A 274 22.88 16.33 11.12
N ASP A 275 22.20 16.04 12.23
CA ASP A 275 20.76 16.30 12.44
C ASP A 275 20.33 17.63 11.78
N ASP A 276 19.51 17.53 10.73
CA ASP A 276 19.10 18.66 9.90
C ASP A 276 17.57 18.65 9.73
N ASN A 277 16.99 19.78 9.42
CA ASN A 277 15.54 19.89 9.26
C ASN A 277 15.15 19.53 7.82
N MET A 278 14.06 18.75 7.68
CA MET A 278 13.33 18.41 6.45
C MET A 278 13.79 17.16 5.69
N CYS A 279 13.17 16.03 6.03
CA CYS A 279 13.05 14.87 5.15
C CYS A 279 11.63 14.30 5.20
N SER A 280 11.19 13.73 4.09
CA SER A 280 10.11 12.74 4.10
C SER A 280 10.63 11.44 4.69
N TYR A 281 9.72 10.60 5.17
CA TYR A 281 10.08 9.35 5.81
C TYR A 281 9.22 8.21 5.30
N ILE A 282 9.79 7.02 5.39
CA ILE A 282 9.07 5.77 5.21
C ILE A 282 9.36 4.96 6.47
N CYS A 283 8.31 4.57 7.17
CA CYS A 283 8.43 3.58 8.24
C CYS A 283 8.18 2.21 7.62
N GLU A 284 9.03 1.25 7.94
CA GLU A 284 8.76 -0.17 7.70
C GLU A 284 8.24 -0.83 8.98
N TYR A 285 7.37 -1.81 8.84
CA TYR A 285 6.89 -2.65 9.92
C TYR A 285 7.42 -4.07 9.73
N LYS A 286 8.02 -4.62 10.78
CA LYS A 286 8.56 -5.98 10.81
C LYS A 286 7.56 -6.88 11.51
N TYR A 287 6.86 -7.71 10.73
CA TYR A 287 6.04 -8.75 11.33
C TYR A 287 6.95 -9.73 12.08
N ASN A 288 6.60 -10.06 13.31
CA ASN A 288 7.38 -10.97 14.14
C ASN A 288 6.59 -12.27 14.29
N ASP A 289 6.99 -13.32 13.56
CA ASP A 289 6.36 -14.66 13.58
C ASP A 289 6.45 -15.40 14.94
N SER A 290 6.87 -14.71 16.00
CA SER A 290 7.23 -15.30 17.29
C SER A 290 6.08 -15.18 18.31
N ILE A 291 4.97 -15.88 18.11
CA ILE A 291 4.01 -16.26 19.17
C ILE A 291 3.55 -17.71 18.96
#